data_AF-A0AAW8JEH6-F1
#
_entry.id   AF-A0AAW8JEH6-F1
#
_cell.length_a   1.000
_cell.length_b   1.000
_cell.length_c   1.000
_cell.angle_alpha   90.00
_cell.angle_beta   90.00
_cell.angle_gamma   90.00
#
_symmetry.space_group_name_H-M   'P 1'
#
loop_
_entity.id
_entity.type
_entity.pdbx_description
1 polymer ?
#
loop_
_entity_poly.entity_id
_entity_poly.type
_entity_poly.pdbx_seq_one_letter_code
_entity_poly.pdbx_strand_id
1 'polypeptide(L)'
;MRKLISRLMEHARLKNTQACLVLVGNDLEMLSQYLQEKQYEQQHTIFQIIADDTMNTLPAISNRVGVQQLHLNLNNTHLVNTFFTHLSKLGYRIDLCIFQTTWQTDQSTISPIQQLQYDWQKYALTTITVAQATIRQMLFKSRGTLVFLAGGQCVRPEDDFVQQSIQSSIQAMAQSLAREFQPKGIHVVYCALTKWSATDAVFMQEVSRVCWHLHQQPNSTWSQELRI
;
A
#
# COMPACT_ATOMS: atom_id res chain seq x y z
N MET A 1 -37.37 -11.24 -7.17
CA MET A 1 -36.66 -11.15 -8.47
C MET A 1 -35.49 -10.15 -8.50
N ARG A 2 -35.65 -8.87 -8.16
CA ARG A 2 -34.54 -7.87 -8.22
C ARG A 2 -33.27 -8.24 -7.42
N LYS A 3 -33.41 -8.80 -6.21
CA LYS A 3 -32.26 -9.28 -5.39
C LYS A 3 -31.55 -10.52 -5.95
N LEU A 4 -32.26 -11.33 -6.75
CA LEU A 4 -31.68 -12.52 -7.39
C LEU A 4 -30.90 -12.12 -8.65
N ILE A 5 -31.46 -11.19 -9.44
CA ILE A 5 -30.83 -10.60 -10.61
C ILE A 5 -29.60 -9.78 -10.22
N SER A 6 -29.65 -9.03 -9.11
CA SER A 6 -28.48 -8.31 -8.60
C SER A 6 -27.35 -9.26 -8.21
N ARG A 7 -27.65 -10.36 -7.49
CA ARG A 7 -26.66 -11.38 -7.12
C ARG A 7 -26.09 -12.15 -8.31
N LEU A 8 -26.92 -12.43 -9.33
CA LEU A 8 -26.48 -13.06 -10.57
C LEU A 8 -25.58 -12.13 -11.40
N MET A 9 -25.90 -10.84 -11.47
CA MET A 9 -25.05 -9.83 -12.10
C MET A 9 -23.74 -9.60 -11.32
N GLU A 10 -23.79 -9.63 -9.99
CA GLU A 10 -22.61 -9.58 -9.12
C GLU A 10 -21.72 -10.79 -9.39
N HIS A 11 -22.27 -12.01 -9.42
CA HIS A 11 -21.54 -13.24 -9.76
C HIS A 11 -20.99 -13.28 -11.20
N ALA A 12 -21.70 -12.72 -12.18
CA ALA A 12 -21.18 -12.58 -13.54
C ALA A 12 -19.99 -11.60 -13.62
N ARG A 13 -20.03 -10.51 -12.83
CA ARG A 13 -18.93 -9.54 -12.70
C ARG A 13 -17.69 -10.14 -12.02
N LEU A 14 -17.86 -11.15 -11.15
CA LEU A 14 -16.75 -11.89 -10.52
C LEU A 14 -15.95 -12.75 -11.50
N LYS A 15 -16.48 -13.09 -12.69
CA LYS A 15 -15.81 -13.95 -13.68
C LYS A 15 -14.77 -13.22 -14.55
N ASN A 16 -14.73 -11.89 -14.55
CA ASN A 16 -13.84 -11.11 -15.42
C ASN A 16 -13.04 -10.05 -14.64
N THR A 17 -12.66 -10.34 -13.39
CA THR A 17 -11.83 -9.43 -12.60
C THR A 17 -10.35 -9.65 -12.89
N GLN A 18 -9.66 -8.61 -13.34
CA GLN A 18 -8.22 -8.63 -13.56
C GLN A 18 -7.50 -8.37 -12.24
N ALA A 19 -6.55 -9.22 -11.87
CA ALA A 19 -5.71 -8.97 -10.70
C ALA A 19 -4.77 -7.77 -10.95
N CYS A 20 -4.59 -6.94 -9.93
CA CYS A 20 -3.68 -5.81 -9.96
C CYS A 20 -2.88 -5.70 -8.67
N LEU A 21 -1.77 -4.98 -8.78
CA LEU A 21 -0.92 -4.58 -7.67
C LEU A 21 -1.06 -3.08 -7.47
N VAL A 22 -1.04 -2.66 -6.21
CA VAL A 22 -1.06 -1.24 -5.86
C VAL A 22 0.19 -0.95 -5.03
N LEU A 23 1.02 -0.04 -5.50
CA LEU A 23 2.20 0.45 -4.80
C LEU A 23 1.90 1.89 -4.40
N VAL A 24 1.97 2.21 -3.12
CA VAL A 24 1.68 3.56 -2.62
C VAL A 24 2.94 4.11 -1.94
N GLY A 25 3.41 5.27 -2.38
CA GLY A 25 4.63 5.89 -1.88
C GLY A 25 5.37 6.68 -2.94
N ASN A 26 6.53 7.21 -2.57
CA ASN A 26 7.39 8.02 -3.42
C ASN A 26 8.67 7.25 -3.78
N ASP A 27 9.24 7.52 -4.95
CA ASP A 27 10.46 6.87 -5.41
C ASP A 27 10.36 5.32 -5.49
N LEU A 28 9.22 4.83 -5.99
CA LEU A 28 8.90 3.39 -6.13
C LEU A 28 9.11 2.84 -7.55
N GLU A 29 9.72 3.61 -8.45
CA GLU A 29 9.92 3.28 -9.86
C GLU A 29 10.68 1.96 -10.03
N MET A 30 11.82 1.81 -9.36
CA MET A 30 12.63 0.59 -9.47
C MET A 30 11.91 -0.60 -8.84
N LEU A 31 11.20 -0.41 -7.72
CA LEU A 31 10.44 -1.47 -7.08
C LEU A 31 9.31 -1.97 -8.00
N SER A 32 8.57 -1.06 -8.65
CA SER A 32 7.50 -1.40 -9.56
C SER A 32 8.02 -2.11 -10.82
N GLN A 33 9.18 -1.69 -11.34
CA GLN A 33 9.86 -2.36 -12.44
C GLN A 33 10.27 -3.80 -12.09
N TYR A 34 10.93 -4.03 -10.95
CA TYR A 34 11.34 -5.37 -10.54
C TYR A 34 10.15 -6.30 -10.29
N LEU A 35 9.05 -5.78 -9.75
CA LEU A 35 7.80 -6.54 -9.60
C LEU A 35 7.20 -6.89 -10.95
N GLN A 36 7.22 -5.96 -11.92
CA GLN A 36 6.74 -6.23 -13.28
C GLN A 36 7.54 -7.35 -13.96
N GLU A 37 8.88 -7.35 -13.83
CA GLU A 37 9.76 -8.38 -14.40
C GLU A 37 9.44 -9.78 -13.84
N LYS A 38 9.15 -9.89 -12.55
CA LYS A 38 8.74 -11.15 -11.90
C LYS A 38 7.37 -11.65 -12.35
N GLN A 39 6.58 -10.82 -13.02
CA GLN A 39 5.19 -11.08 -13.38
C GLN A 39 4.98 -11.38 -14.86
N TYR A 40 6.05 -11.64 -15.63
CA TYR A 40 5.99 -11.87 -17.08
C TYR A 40 4.98 -12.97 -17.49
N GLU A 41 4.66 -13.90 -16.59
CA GLU A 41 3.70 -14.98 -16.82
C GLU A 41 2.23 -14.64 -16.48
N GLN A 42 1.94 -13.63 -15.64
CA GLN A 42 0.58 -13.38 -15.12
C GLN A 42 -0.08 -12.06 -15.57
N GLN A 43 0.58 -11.23 -16.38
CA GLN A 43 0.02 -10.01 -17.01
C GLN A 43 -0.76 -9.08 -16.06
N HIS A 44 -0.27 -8.88 -14.84
CA HIS A 44 -0.90 -7.96 -13.88
C HIS A 44 -0.65 -6.49 -14.23
N THR A 45 -1.62 -5.63 -13.94
CA THR A 45 -1.45 -4.18 -13.96
C THR A 45 -0.92 -3.71 -12.61
N ILE A 46 0.09 -2.85 -12.62
CA ILE A 46 0.66 -2.24 -11.41
C ILE A 46 0.24 -0.77 -11.37
N PHE A 47 -0.46 -0.36 -10.32
CA PHE A 47 -0.79 1.03 -10.04
C PHE A 47 0.22 1.60 -9.05
N GLN A 48 1.12 2.45 -9.51
CA GLN A 48 2.06 3.17 -8.66
C GLN A 48 1.44 4.53 -8.30
N ILE A 49 1.09 4.70 -7.03
CA ILE A 49 0.44 5.89 -6.48
C ILE A 49 1.47 6.77 -5.80
N ILE A 50 1.74 7.92 -6.42
CA ILE A 50 2.65 8.94 -5.95
C ILE A 50 1.85 9.94 -5.11
N ALA A 51 2.34 10.26 -3.91
CA ALA A 51 1.65 11.18 -3.02
C ALA A 51 1.78 12.63 -3.54
N ASP A 52 0.65 13.28 -3.79
CA ASP A 52 0.61 14.66 -4.27
C ASP A 52 -0.54 15.43 -3.62
N ASP A 53 -0.20 16.33 -2.69
CA ASP A 53 -1.16 17.08 -1.88
C ASP A 53 -1.94 18.13 -2.71
N THR A 54 -1.48 18.46 -3.92
CA THR A 54 -2.15 19.45 -4.79
C THR A 54 -3.34 18.85 -5.54
N MET A 55 -3.43 17.51 -5.60
CA MET A 55 -4.44 16.80 -6.37
C MET A 55 -5.82 16.85 -5.70
N ASN A 56 -6.80 17.37 -6.43
CA ASN A 56 -8.20 17.48 -5.99
C ASN A 56 -9.16 16.57 -6.77
N THR A 57 -8.68 15.91 -7.81
CA THR A 57 -9.47 15.04 -8.69
C THR A 57 -8.87 13.64 -8.74
N LEU A 58 -9.70 12.67 -9.14
CA LEU A 58 -9.20 11.31 -9.35
C LEU A 58 -8.28 11.25 -10.57
N PRO A 59 -7.17 10.48 -10.49
CA PRO A 59 -6.32 10.26 -11.64
C PRO A 59 -7.05 9.42 -12.71
N ALA A 60 -6.77 9.71 -13.97
CA ALA A 60 -7.30 8.93 -15.08
C ALA A 60 -6.62 7.56 -15.15
N ILE A 61 -7.41 6.49 -15.23
CA ILE A 61 -6.90 5.12 -15.28
C ILE A 61 -7.03 4.60 -16.70
N SER A 62 -5.92 4.14 -17.29
CA SER A 62 -5.91 3.52 -18.60
C SER A 62 -6.10 2.01 -18.48
N ASN A 63 -6.77 1.38 -19.43
CA ASN A 63 -6.87 -0.08 -19.49
C ASN A 63 -5.65 -0.68 -20.20
N ARG A 64 -4.46 -0.52 -19.61
CA ARG A 64 -3.18 -1.04 -20.12
C ARG A 64 -2.50 -1.94 -19.09
N VAL A 65 -1.89 -3.03 -19.57
CA VAL A 65 -1.03 -3.91 -18.78
C VAL A 65 0.32 -3.21 -18.54
N GLY A 66 0.94 -3.47 -17.38
CA GLY A 66 2.20 -2.85 -16.96
C GLY A 66 2.01 -1.78 -15.88
N VAL A 67 3.06 -0.99 -15.66
CA VAL A 67 3.09 0.06 -14.61
C VAL A 67 2.34 1.31 -15.07
N GLN A 68 1.45 1.80 -14.22
CA GLN A 68 0.75 3.07 -14.36
C GLN A 68 1.04 3.95 -13.16
N GLN A 69 1.76 5.04 -13.40
CA GLN A 69 2.01 6.05 -12.39
C GLN A 69 0.83 7.02 -12.30
N LEU A 70 0.33 7.22 -11.10
CA LEU A 70 -0.84 8.04 -10.81
C LEU A 70 -0.54 8.91 -9.60
N HIS A 71 -0.93 10.18 -9.66
CA HIS A 71 -0.81 11.11 -8.54
C HIS A 71 -2.11 11.13 -7.76
N LEU A 72 -2.02 11.06 -6.43
CA LEU A 72 -3.19 11.06 -5.55
C LEU A 72 -2.87 11.81 -4.25
N ASN A 73 -3.80 12.68 -3.84
CA ASN A 73 -3.73 13.29 -2.53
C ASN A 73 -4.13 12.26 -1.47
N LEU A 74 -3.14 11.71 -0.78
CA LEU A 74 -3.32 10.69 0.25
C LEU A 74 -3.82 11.25 1.59
N ASN A 75 -3.79 12.58 1.76
CA ASN A 75 -4.40 13.28 2.91
C ASN A 75 -5.91 13.47 2.74
N ASN A 76 -6.43 13.33 1.51
CA ASN A 76 -7.86 13.41 1.23
C ASN A 76 -8.52 12.01 1.28
N THR A 77 -9.03 11.65 2.46
CA THR A 77 -9.72 10.37 2.72
C THR A 77 -10.84 10.06 1.72
N HIS A 78 -11.57 11.07 1.24
CA HIS A 78 -12.61 10.85 0.24
C HIS A 78 -12.02 10.45 -1.12
N LEU A 79 -10.96 11.13 -1.58
CA LEU A 79 -10.28 10.78 -2.82
C LEU A 79 -9.67 9.38 -2.76
N VAL A 80 -8.99 9.02 -1.66
CA VAL A 80 -8.43 7.67 -1.49
C VAL A 80 -9.53 6.60 -1.55
N ASN A 81 -10.60 6.75 -0.78
CA ASN A 81 -11.71 5.78 -0.81
C ASN A 81 -12.37 5.68 -2.19
N THR A 82 -12.52 6.82 -2.88
CA THR A 82 -13.11 6.86 -4.22
C THR A 82 -12.19 6.18 -5.22
N PHE A 83 -10.87 6.37 -5.14
CA PHE A 83 -9.87 5.73 -6.00
C PHE A 83 -9.91 4.20 -5.88
N PHE A 84 -9.81 3.65 -4.66
CA PHE A 84 -9.86 2.21 -4.44
C PHE A 84 -11.20 1.59 -4.86
N THR A 85 -12.30 2.32 -4.65
CA THR A 85 -13.63 1.89 -5.14
C THR A 85 -13.71 1.95 -6.67
N HIS A 86 -13.04 2.93 -7.29
CA HIS A 86 -13.01 3.10 -8.74
C HIS A 86 -12.26 1.94 -9.41
N LEU A 87 -11.13 1.49 -8.84
CA LEU A 87 -10.43 0.28 -9.30
C LEU A 87 -11.36 -0.94 -9.38
N SER A 88 -12.10 -1.21 -8.31
CA SER A 88 -13.06 -2.31 -8.28
C SER A 88 -14.20 -2.14 -9.28
N LYS A 89 -14.68 -0.90 -9.50
CA LYS A 89 -15.70 -0.61 -10.52
C LYS A 89 -15.19 -0.89 -11.94
N LEU A 90 -13.92 -0.61 -12.21
CA LEU A 90 -13.24 -0.92 -13.47
C LEU A 90 -12.95 -2.42 -13.65
N GLY A 91 -13.20 -3.25 -12.63
CA GLY A 91 -12.99 -4.69 -12.69
C GLY A 91 -11.62 -5.15 -12.18
N TYR A 92 -10.84 -4.28 -11.55
CA TYR A 92 -9.58 -4.67 -10.94
C TYR A 92 -9.80 -5.30 -9.56
N ARG A 93 -9.03 -6.35 -9.26
CA ARG A 93 -8.95 -7.00 -7.95
C ARG A 93 -7.56 -6.78 -7.38
N ILE A 94 -7.46 -6.13 -6.22
CA ILE A 94 -6.18 -5.84 -5.59
C ILE A 94 -5.68 -7.11 -4.88
N ASP A 95 -4.65 -7.74 -5.44
CA ASP A 95 -4.05 -8.96 -4.86
C ASP A 95 -2.91 -8.63 -3.90
N LEU A 96 -2.13 -7.60 -4.21
CA LEU A 96 -1.04 -7.12 -3.38
C LEU A 96 -1.05 -5.60 -3.34
N CYS A 97 -1.02 -5.05 -2.13
CA CYS A 97 -0.82 -3.64 -1.86
C CYS A 97 0.49 -3.48 -1.07
N ILE A 98 1.43 -2.69 -1.59
CA ILE A 98 2.68 -2.35 -0.90
C ILE A 98 2.61 -0.86 -0.58
N PHE A 99 2.72 -0.51 0.69
CA PHE A 99 2.63 0.87 1.14
C PHE A 99 3.90 1.29 1.87
N GLN A 100 4.64 2.24 1.29
CA GLN A 100 5.74 2.92 1.94
C GLN A 100 5.19 3.93 2.94
N THR A 101 5.33 3.64 4.22
CA THR A 101 4.60 4.36 5.28
C THR A 101 5.22 5.69 5.66
N THR A 102 6.49 5.88 5.32
CA THR A 102 7.25 7.11 5.57
C THR A 102 8.19 7.39 4.42
N TRP A 103 8.18 8.62 3.95
CA TRP A 103 9.12 9.18 2.97
C TRP A 103 9.67 10.50 3.52
N GLN A 104 10.89 10.85 3.17
CA GLN A 104 11.60 11.98 3.77
C GLN A 104 10.84 13.29 3.51
N THR A 105 10.51 14.03 4.56
CA THR A 105 10.01 15.42 4.45
C THR A 105 11.04 16.32 5.12
N ASP A 106 11.65 17.24 4.38
CA ASP A 106 12.54 18.27 4.95
C ASP A 106 11.68 19.48 5.37
N GLN A 107 11.48 19.63 6.68
CA GLN A 107 10.80 20.77 7.29
C GLN A 107 11.75 21.37 8.35
N SER A 108 12.90 21.87 7.88
CA SER A 108 13.99 22.35 8.73
C SER A 108 13.67 23.54 9.66
N THR A 109 12.46 24.11 9.62
CA THR A 109 12.13 25.38 10.28
C THR A 109 11.13 25.30 11.43
N ILE A 110 10.52 24.14 11.73
CA ILE A 110 9.50 24.01 12.79
C ILE A 110 10.02 23.34 14.06
N SER A 111 9.35 23.57 15.19
CA SER A 111 9.71 22.96 16.48
C SER A 111 9.44 21.44 16.49
N PRO A 112 10.16 20.63 17.29
CA PRO A 112 10.00 19.17 17.30
C PRO A 112 8.57 18.68 17.59
N ILE A 113 7.82 19.38 18.45
CA ILE A 113 6.43 19.01 18.76
C ILE A 113 5.48 19.29 17.59
N GLN A 114 5.70 20.39 16.86
CA GLN A 114 4.93 20.72 15.66
C GLN A 114 5.28 19.75 14.52
N GLN A 115 6.55 19.37 14.41
CA GLN A 115 7.01 18.34 13.49
C GLN A 115 6.34 17.00 13.78
N LEU A 116 6.35 16.53 15.04
CA LEU A 116 5.65 15.31 15.45
C LEU A 116 4.16 15.36 15.10
N GLN A 117 3.48 16.47 15.40
CA GLN A 117 2.06 16.61 15.09
C GLN A 117 1.80 16.54 13.58
N TYR A 118 2.60 17.24 12.78
CA TYR A 118 2.51 17.23 11.33
C TYR A 118 2.79 15.85 10.74
N ASP A 119 3.89 15.22 11.15
CA ASP A 119 4.31 13.91 10.65
C ASP A 119 3.34 12.80 11.08
N TRP A 120 2.81 12.86 12.30
CA TRP A 120 1.76 11.94 12.72
C TRP A 120 0.50 12.11 11.89
N GLN A 121 0.05 13.36 11.68
CA GLN A 121 -1.11 13.63 10.83
C GLN A 121 -0.88 13.20 9.38
N LYS A 122 0.33 13.33 8.85
CA LYS A 122 0.66 12.92 7.49
C LYS A 122 0.79 11.41 7.38
N TYR A 123 1.75 10.82 8.07
CA TYR A 123 2.08 9.40 7.91
C TYR A 123 1.05 8.49 8.56
N ALA A 124 0.67 8.72 9.82
CA ALA A 124 -0.23 7.79 10.51
C ALA A 124 -1.65 7.85 9.92
N LEU A 125 -2.19 9.04 9.64
CA LEU A 125 -3.53 9.17 9.04
C LEU A 125 -3.58 8.61 7.62
N THR A 126 -2.58 8.89 6.78
CA THR A 126 -2.50 8.30 5.44
C THR A 126 -2.38 6.78 5.54
N THR A 127 -1.56 6.25 6.45
CA THR A 127 -1.43 4.81 6.66
C THR A 127 -2.77 4.17 7.01
N ILE A 128 -3.52 4.75 7.96
CA ILE A 128 -4.85 4.27 8.34
C ILE A 128 -5.79 4.31 7.14
N THR A 129 -5.82 5.44 6.42
CA THR A 129 -6.72 5.67 5.28
C THR A 129 -6.48 4.66 4.15
N VAL A 130 -5.21 4.48 3.75
CA VAL A 130 -4.82 3.55 2.68
C VAL A 130 -5.08 2.09 3.10
N ALA A 131 -4.75 1.74 4.34
CA ALA A 131 -4.99 0.39 4.87
C ALA A 131 -6.49 0.05 4.88
N GLN A 132 -7.34 0.94 5.39
CA GLN A 132 -8.79 0.76 5.41
C GLN A 132 -9.35 0.63 3.98
N ALA A 133 -8.96 1.53 3.08
CA ALA A 133 -9.42 1.50 1.69
C ALA A 133 -9.02 0.18 1.00
N THR A 134 -7.78 -0.26 1.20
CA THR A 134 -7.25 -1.51 0.65
C THR A 134 -7.98 -2.73 1.20
N ILE A 135 -8.02 -2.88 2.52
CA ILE A 135 -8.63 -4.04 3.20
C ILE A 135 -10.10 -4.16 2.81
N ARG A 136 -10.83 -3.04 2.71
CA ARG A 136 -12.22 -3.05 2.26
C ARG A 136 -12.40 -3.67 0.88
N GLN A 137 -11.49 -3.41 -0.07
CA GLN A 137 -11.55 -4.05 -1.39
C GLN A 137 -11.17 -5.53 -1.33
N MET A 138 -10.15 -5.90 -0.57
CA MET A 138 -9.68 -7.29 -0.44
C MET A 138 -10.72 -8.19 0.24
N LEU A 139 -11.45 -7.67 1.25
CA LEU A 139 -12.47 -8.40 1.99
C LEU A 139 -13.59 -8.95 1.11
N PHE A 140 -13.93 -8.26 0.01
CA PHE A 140 -14.97 -8.71 -0.91
C PHE A 140 -14.67 -10.08 -1.54
N LYS A 141 -13.39 -10.45 -1.62
CA LYS A 141 -12.92 -11.75 -2.12
C LYS A 141 -12.27 -12.63 -1.04
N SER A 142 -12.20 -12.14 0.20
CA SER A 142 -11.48 -12.79 1.31
C SER A 142 -10.06 -13.21 0.89
N ARG A 143 -9.38 -12.34 0.13
CA ARG A 143 -8.05 -12.58 -0.42
C ARG A 143 -7.35 -11.25 -0.64
N GLY A 144 -6.06 -11.20 -0.28
CA GLY A 144 -5.13 -10.14 -0.65
C GLY A 144 -4.00 -10.04 0.36
N THR A 145 -2.94 -9.33 -0.01
CA THR A 145 -1.78 -9.07 0.85
C THR A 145 -1.54 -7.56 0.96
N LEU A 146 -1.45 -7.04 2.17
CA LEU A 146 -1.08 -5.67 2.49
C LEU A 146 0.27 -5.67 3.20
N VAL A 147 1.28 -5.09 2.55
CA VAL A 147 2.64 -4.97 3.08
C VAL A 147 2.91 -3.51 3.41
N PHE A 148 3.23 -3.23 4.67
CA PHE A 148 3.77 -1.94 5.10
C PHE A 148 5.30 -1.97 4.99
N LEU A 149 5.88 -1.10 4.17
CA LEU A 149 7.33 -0.87 4.09
C LEU A 149 7.70 0.34 4.94
N ALA A 150 8.31 0.08 6.08
CA ALA A 150 8.66 1.07 7.09
C ALA A 150 10.18 1.30 7.11
N GLY A 151 10.66 2.23 6.28
CA GLY A 151 12.10 2.52 6.13
C GLY A 151 12.50 3.95 6.40
N GLY A 152 11.73 4.66 7.23
CA GLY A 152 11.94 6.08 7.45
C GLY A 152 13.20 6.36 8.24
N GLN A 153 14.13 7.08 7.62
CA GLN A 153 15.34 7.59 8.26
C GLN A 153 15.05 8.93 8.90
N CYS A 154 15.59 9.18 10.08
CA CYS A 154 15.52 10.48 10.70
C CYS A 154 16.55 11.43 10.05
N VAL A 155 16.12 12.61 9.62
CA VAL A 155 17.02 13.63 9.04
C VAL A 155 17.89 14.26 10.14
N ARG A 156 17.35 14.34 11.35
CA ARG A 156 17.97 14.93 12.53
C ARG A 156 18.09 13.89 13.64
N PRO A 157 19.30 13.56 14.13
CA PRO A 157 19.45 12.58 15.22
C PRO A 157 18.60 12.91 16.45
N GLU A 158 18.38 14.19 16.73
CA GLU A 158 17.54 14.67 17.83
C GLU A 158 16.04 14.34 17.68
N ASP A 159 15.54 14.16 16.45
CA ASP A 159 14.14 13.84 16.16
C ASP A 159 13.89 12.32 16.04
N ASP A 160 14.91 11.49 16.29
CA ASP A 160 14.84 10.03 16.13
C ASP A 160 13.70 9.41 16.95
N PHE A 161 13.44 9.91 18.17
CA PHE A 161 12.35 9.42 19.01
C PHE A 161 10.95 9.72 18.43
N VAL A 162 10.78 10.84 17.73
CA VAL A 162 9.53 11.22 17.04
C VAL A 162 9.26 10.21 15.94
N GLN A 163 10.28 9.96 15.12
CA GLN A 163 10.19 9.02 14.01
C GLN A 163 9.94 7.59 14.49
N GLN A 164 10.64 7.15 15.55
CA GLN A 164 10.43 5.83 16.17
C GLN A 164 9.03 5.69 16.77
N SER A 165 8.47 6.75 17.37
CA SER A 165 7.10 6.75 17.88
C SER A 165 6.08 6.54 16.74
N ILE A 166 6.27 7.22 15.60
CA ILE A 166 5.42 7.04 14.42
C ILE A 166 5.52 5.61 13.90
N GLN A 167 6.73 5.07 13.73
CA GLN A 167 6.92 3.70 13.25
C GLN A 167 6.32 2.66 14.19
N SER A 168 6.49 2.83 15.50
CA SER A 168 5.89 1.95 16.52
C SER A 168 4.37 1.98 16.46
N SER A 169 3.77 3.15 16.19
CA SER A 169 2.32 3.26 16.02
C SER A 169 1.82 2.51 14.77
N ILE A 170 2.57 2.58 13.67
CA ILE A 170 2.26 1.86 12.42
C ILE A 170 2.41 0.35 12.63
N GLN A 171 3.47 -0.09 13.31
CA GLN A 171 3.69 -1.49 13.65
C GLN A 171 2.54 -2.04 14.52
N ALA A 172 2.16 -1.34 15.59
CA ALA A 172 1.05 -1.73 16.46
C ALA A 172 -0.28 -1.81 15.70
N MET A 173 -0.53 -0.87 14.79
CA MET A 173 -1.69 -0.90 13.92
C MET A 173 -1.65 -2.10 12.96
N ALA A 174 -0.54 -2.36 12.27
CA ALA A 174 -0.39 -3.49 11.38
C ALA A 174 -0.65 -4.82 12.09
N GLN A 175 -0.15 -4.98 13.32
CA GLN A 175 -0.45 -6.14 14.17
C GLN A 175 -1.94 -6.25 14.52
N SER A 176 -2.61 -5.12 14.81
CA SER A 176 -4.05 -5.11 15.07
C SER A 176 -4.86 -5.53 13.83
N LEU A 177 -4.53 -4.98 12.67
CA LEU A 177 -5.14 -5.36 11.40
C LEU A 177 -4.88 -6.83 11.09
N ALA A 178 -3.67 -7.32 11.34
CA ALA A 178 -3.30 -8.71 11.13
C ALA A 178 -4.14 -9.66 12.00
N ARG A 179 -4.35 -9.36 13.29
CA ARG A 179 -5.23 -10.15 14.17
C ARG A 179 -6.68 -10.18 13.70
N GLU A 180 -7.18 -9.06 13.17
CA GLU A 180 -8.57 -8.96 12.74
C GLU A 180 -8.82 -9.58 11.35
N PHE A 181 -7.91 -9.38 10.41
CA PHE A 181 -8.17 -9.61 8.98
C PHE A 181 -7.45 -10.83 8.40
N GLN A 182 -6.39 -11.36 9.03
CA GLN A 182 -5.81 -12.63 8.58
C GLN A 182 -6.81 -13.80 8.65
N PRO A 183 -7.59 -13.99 9.73
CA PRO A 183 -8.63 -15.02 9.74
C PRO A 183 -9.70 -14.82 8.67
N LYS A 184 -9.82 -13.61 8.12
CA LYS A 184 -10.75 -13.22 7.03
C LYS A 184 -10.10 -13.32 5.64
N GLY A 185 -8.90 -13.91 5.55
CA GLY A 185 -8.18 -14.17 4.30
C GLY A 185 -7.30 -13.01 3.81
N ILE A 186 -7.01 -12.01 4.64
CA ILE A 186 -6.15 -10.88 4.27
C ILE A 186 -4.81 -10.97 4.99
N HIS A 187 -3.72 -11.18 4.24
CA HIS A 187 -2.37 -11.20 4.79
C HIS A 187 -1.91 -9.78 5.05
N VAL A 188 -1.65 -9.42 6.31
CA VAL A 188 -1.14 -8.08 6.67
C VAL A 188 0.25 -8.24 7.26
N VAL A 189 1.24 -7.54 6.71
CA VAL A 189 2.65 -7.66 7.09
C VAL A 189 3.27 -6.30 7.32
N TYR A 190 4.03 -6.17 8.42
CA TYR A 190 4.90 -5.02 8.66
C TYR A 190 6.36 -5.38 8.35
N CYS A 191 6.99 -4.67 7.43
CA CYS A 191 8.41 -4.84 7.09
C CYS A 191 9.17 -3.60 7.53
N ALA A 192 9.98 -3.73 8.59
CA ALA A 192 10.91 -2.69 8.98
C ALA A 192 12.14 -2.74 8.07
N LEU A 193 12.50 -1.61 7.48
CA LEU A 193 13.70 -1.46 6.67
C LEU A 193 14.72 -0.66 7.47
N THR A 194 15.97 -1.11 7.49
CA THR A 194 17.07 -0.39 8.15
C THR A 194 17.29 1.00 7.56
N LYS A 195 17.12 1.15 6.24
CA LYS A 195 17.17 2.41 5.51
C LYS A 195 16.31 2.33 4.25
N TRP A 196 15.76 3.45 3.82
CA TRP A 196 15.21 3.59 2.47
C TRP A 196 16.27 4.12 1.50
N SER A 197 16.51 3.41 0.41
CA SER A 197 17.42 3.87 -0.66
C SER A 197 16.83 3.57 -2.02
N ALA A 198 16.07 4.53 -2.55
CA ALA A 198 15.41 4.39 -3.85
C ALA A 198 16.34 4.37 -5.06
N THR A 199 17.63 4.68 -4.88
CA THR A 199 18.65 4.64 -5.94
C THR A 199 19.52 3.38 -5.89
N ASP A 200 19.43 2.59 -4.82
CA ASP A 200 20.14 1.33 -4.69
C ASP A 200 19.36 0.21 -5.36
N ALA A 201 19.80 -0.16 -6.57
CA ALA A 201 19.17 -1.18 -7.40
C ALA A 201 19.15 -2.56 -6.73
N VAL A 202 20.23 -2.94 -6.02
CA VAL A 202 20.32 -4.23 -5.33
C VAL A 202 19.32 -4.25 -4.19
N PHE A 203 19.30 -3.19 -3.37
CA PHE A 203 18.33 -3.06 -2.29
C PHE A 203 16.89 -3.15 -2.79
N MET A 204 16.53 -2.41 -3.85
CA MET A 204 15.18 -2.43 -4.42
C MET A 204 14.81 -3.80 -4.99
N GLN A 205 15.77 -4.52 -5.57
CA GLN A 205 15.55 -5.88 -6.04
C GLN A 205 15.27 -6.84 -4.87
N GLU A 206 16.00 -6.75 -3.76
CA GLU A 206 15.77 -7.58 -2.58
C GLU A 206 14.42 -7.27 -1.90
N VAL A 207 14.07 -5.98 -1.76
CA VAL A 207 12.75 -5.57 -1.25
C VAL A 207 11.63 -6.12 -2.14
N SER A 208 11.77 -6.03 -3.46
CA SER A 208 10.84 -6.62 -4.43
C SER A 208 10.64 -8.13 -4.20
N ARG A 209 11.74 -8.88 -4.03
CA ARG A 209 11.70 -10.32 -3.77
C ARG A 209 11.01 -10.65 -2.47
N VAL A 210 11.29 -9.90 -1.39
CA VAL A 210 10.66 -10.12 -0.09
C VAL A 210 9.15 -9.85 -0.17
N CYS A 211 8.73 -8.72 -0.75
CA CYS A 211 7.31 -8.41 -0.93
C CYS A 211 6.58 -9.49 -1.73
N TRP A 212 7.18 -9.95 -2.83
CA TRP A 212 6.61 -11.02 -3.64
C TRP A 212 6.56 -12.36 -2.89
N HIS A 213 7.61 -12.71 -2.16
CA HIS A 213 7.64 -13.91 -1.34
C HIS A 213 6.53 -13.91 -0.30
N LEU A 214 6.33 -12.80 0.41
CA LEU A 214 5.25 -12.64 1.40
C LEU A 214 3.88 -12.82 0.76
N HIS A 215 3.66 -12.21 -0.40
CA HIS A 215 2.41 -12.37 -1.14
C HIS A 215 2.08 -13.82 -1.51
N GLN A 216 3.11 -14.63 -1.77
CA GLN A 216 2.96 -16.03 -2.16
C GLN A 216 2.90 -17.01 -0.99
N GLN A 217 3.04 -16.54 0.26
CA GLN A 217 2.97 -17.43 1.41
C GLN A 217 1.57 -18.07 1.51
N PRO A 218 1.48 -19.39 1.74
CA PRO A 218 0.22 -20.01 2.06
C PRO A 218 -0.32 -19.45 3.38
N ASN A 219 -1.65 -19.38 3.49
CA ASN A 219 -2.32 -18.80 4.65
C ASN A 219 -2.00 -19.48 6.00
N SER A 220 -1.51 -20.71 5.98
CA SER A 220 -1.06 -21.45 7.15
C SER A 220 0.32 -21.01 7.68
N THR A 221 1.08 -20.21 6.94
CA THR A 221 2.45 -19.80 7.29
C THR A 221 2.69 -18.30 7.10
N TRP A 222 1.65 -17.49 7.25
CA TRP A 222 1.77 -16.05 7.10
C TRP A 222 2.69 -15.43 8.16
N SER A 223 3.71 -14.74 7.67
CA SER A 223 4.58 -13.90 8.48
C SER A 223 3.89 -12.57 8.77
N GLN A 224 3.99 -12.08 10.02
CA GLN A 224 3.38 -10.81 10.43
C GLN A 224 4.38 -9.65 10.45
N GLU A 225 5.65 -9.94 10.74
CA GLU A 225 6.71 -8.94 10.85
C GLU A 225 8.02 -9.47 10.28
N LEU A 226 8.73 -8.62 9.53
CA LEU A 226 10.08 -8.87 9.02
C LEU A 226 10.96 -7.63 9.21
N ARG A 227 12.27 -7.85 9.30
CA ARG A 227 13.30 -6.81 9.27
C ARG A 227 14.22 -7.06 8.09
N ILE A 228 14.47 -6.01 7.29
CA ILE A 228 15.25 -6.05 6.04
C ILE A 228 16.38 -5.02 6.12
#